data_AF-A0A7X5FT60-F1
#
_entry.id   AF-A0A7X5FT60-F1
#
_cell.length_a   1.000
_cell.length_b   1.000
_cell.length_c   1.000
_cell.angle_alpha   90.00
_cell.angle_beta   90.00
_cell.angle_gamma   90.00
#
_symmetry.space_group_name_H-M   'P 1'
#
loop_
_entity.id
_entity.type
_entity.pdbx_description
1 polymer ?
#
loop_
_entity_poly.entity_id
_entity_poly.type
_entity_poly.pdbx_seq_one_letter_code
_entity_poly.pdbx_strand_id
1 'polypeptide(L)'
;MAKTTCPIEALGIKNIDYKDTTFLRQYITKFNKIVPRYYSDVALKNQRKLAQAIKRARYMALLPYILNPRATTAAPAKILVNTAPVATEKTDELI
;
A
#
# COMPACT_ATOMS: atom_id res chain seq x y z
N MET A 1 -4.74 4.16 25.75
CA MET A 1 -5.62 5.24 26.24
C MET A 1 -6.36 5.84 25.05
N ALA A 2 -7.63 6.24 25.18
CA ALA A 2 -8.34 6.89 24.07
C ALA A 2 -8.04 8.39 24.10
N LYS A 3 -7.36 8.92 23.08
CA LYS A 3 -7.22 10.38 22.89
C LYS A 3 -8.58 11.00 22.57
N THR A 4 -8.79 12.23 23.03
CA THR A 4 -10.02 13.02 22.88
C THR A 4 -10.40 13.27 21.42
N THR A 5 -9.46 13.17 20.49
CA THR A 5 -9.68 13.46 19.07
C THR A 5 -9.11 12.34 18.21
N CYS A 6 -9.96 11.73 17.39
CA CYS A 6 -9.57 10.68 16.45
C CYS A 6 -8.88 11.28 15.23
N PRO A 7 -7.80 10.68 14.70
CA PRO A 7 -7.12 11.19 13.51
C PRO A 7 -8.04 11.33 12.28
N ILE A 8 -8.95 10.38 12.09
CA ILE A 8 -9.92 10.39 10.97
C ILE A 8 -10.94 11.52 11.11
N GLU A 9 -11.36 11.82 12.34
CA GLU A 9 -12.31 12.90 12.61
C GLU A 9 -11.64 14.26 12.50
N ALA A 10 -10.36 14.37 12.89
CA ALA A 10 -9.56 15.57 12.68
C ALA A 10 -9.37 15.92 11.19
N LEU A 11 -9.36 14.92 10.32
CA LEU A 11 -9.33 15.09 8.85
C LEU A 11 -10.69 15.50 8.26
N GLY A 12 -11.78 15.55 9.06
CA GLY A 12 -13.12 15.89 8.58
C GLY A 12 -13.81 14.80 7.74
N ILE A 13 -13.25 13.59 7.71
CA ILE A 13 -13.76 12.49 6.89
C ILE A 13 -14.92 11.81 7.63
N LYS A 14 -16.14 12.01 7.13
CA LYS A 14 -17.37 11.43 7.74
C LYS A 14 -17.61 9.97 7.33
N ASN A 15 -17.29 9.64 6.08
CA ASN A 15 -17.47 8.32 5.48
C ASN A 15 -16.15 7.80 4.93
N ILE A 16 -15.85 6.53 5.22
CA ILE A 16 -14.64 5.85 4.77
C ILE A 16 -15.05 4.92 3.63
N ASP A 17 -14.71 5.30 2.40
CA ASP A 17 -15.01 4.51 1.22
C ASP A 17 -13.93 3.47 0.92
N TYR A 18 -14.33 2.38 0.28
CA TYR A 18 -13.41 1.28 -0.08
C TYR A 18 -12.60 1.59 -1.35
N LYS A 19 -12.99 2.62 -2.11
CA LYS A 19 -12.37 3.03 -3.38
C LYS A 19 -11.06 3.79 -3.16
N ASP A 20 -10.94 4.48 -2.03
CA ASP A 20 -9.80 5.34 -1.71
C ASP A 20 -8.60 4.52 -1.20
N THR A 21 -7.95 3.83 -2.13
CA THR A 21 -6.84 2.92 -1.81
C THR A 21 -5.66 3.63 -1.13
N THR A 22 -5.42 4.90 -1.46
CA THR A 22 -4.36 5.73 -0.85
C THR A 22 -4.57 5.91 0.65
N PHE A 23 -5.81 6.22 1.05
CA PHE A 23 -6.21 6.36 2.45
C PHE A 23 -6.15 5.00 3.18
N LEU A 24 -6.73 3.96 2.59
CA LEU A 24 -6.79 2.63 3.22
C LEU A 24 -5.40 2.02 3.42
N ARG A 25 -4.44 2.29 2.52
CA ARG A 25 -3.05 1.82 2.64
C ARG A 25 -2.34 2.36 3.89
N GLN A 26 -2.70 3.55 4.37
CA GLN A 26 -2.10 4.12 5.59
C GLN A 26 -2.46 3.31 6.85
N TYR A 27 -3.59 2.62 6.84
CA TYR A 27 -4.08 1.81 7.95
C TYR A 27 -3.81 0.31 7.79
N ILE A 28 -2.86 -0.01 6.93
CA ILE A 28 -2.43 -1.37 6.64
C ILE A 28 -0.92 -1.47 6.89
N THR A 29 -0.51 -2.59 7.48
CA THR A 29 0.90 -2.91 7.72
C THR A 29 1.63 -3.28 6.44
N LYS A 30 2.97 -3.33 6.48
CA LYS A 30 3.80 -3.84 5.37
C LYS A 30 3.35 -5.22 4.86
N PHE A 31 2.83 -6.07 5.74
CA PHE A 31 2.35 -7.41 5.40
C PHE A 31 0.92 -7.45 4.87
N ASN A 32 0.36 -6.29 4.55
CA ASN A 32 -1.02 -6.12 4.15
C ASN A 32 -2.06 -6.51 5.20
N LYS A 33 -1.69 -6.61 6.49
CA LYS A 33 -2.64 -6.82 7.61
C LYS A 33 -3.22 -5.48 8.10
N ILE A 34 -4.47 -5.48 8.54
CA ILE A 34 -5.15 -4.28 9.08
C ILE A 34 -4.46 -3.87 10.38
N VAL A 35 -4.12 -2.59 10.53
CA VAL A 35 -3.50 -2.07 11.75
C VAL A 35 -4.50 -2.12 12.92
N PRO A 36 -4.12 -2.73 14.06
CA PRO A 36 -4.94 -2.71 15.26
C PRO A 36 -5.23 -1.30 15.78
N ARG A 37 -6.37 -1.14 16.46
CA ARG A 37 -6.80 0.15 17.01
C ARG A 37 -5.76 0.81 17.93
N TYR A 38 -5.05 0.03 18.74
CA TYR A 38 -4.10 0.58 19.72
C TYR A 38 -2.84 1.18 19.09
N TYR A 39 -2.58 0.91 17.81
CA TYR A 39 -1.52 1.57 17.05
C TYR A 39 -2.04 2.76 16.23
N SER A 40 -3.27 2.67 15.71
CA SER A 40 -3.83 3.70 14.83
C SER A 40 -4.51 4.85 15.59
N ASP A 41 -4.78 4.69 16.89
CA ASP A 41 -5.51 5.63 17.75
C ASP A 41 -6.87 6.09 17.20
N VAL A 42 -7.48 5.28 16.33
CA VAL A 42 -8.79 5.56 15.72
C VAL A 42 -9.93 5.26 16.72
N ALA A 43 -11.01 6.05 16.69
CA ALA A 43 -12.25 5.70 17.40
C ALA A 43 -12.74 4.29 17.05
N LEU A 44 -13.37 3.61 18.01
CA LEU A 44 -13.93 2.28 17.78
C LEU A 44 -14.95 2.27 16.62
N LYS A 45 -15.77 3.32 16.51
CA LYS A 45 -16.75 3.48 15.42
C LYS A 45 -16.08 3.54 14.06
N ASN A 46 -15.05 4.36 13.93
CA ASN A 46 -14.33 4.55 12.66
C ASN A 46 -13.44 3.34 12.34
N GLN A 47 -12.86 2.67 13.34
CA GLN A 47 -12.12 1.43 13.14
C GLN A 47 -13.01 0.32 12.55
N ARG A 48 -14.28 0.20 12.99
CA ARG A 48 -15.23 -0.77 12.43
C ARG A 48 -15.55 -0.45 10.96
N LYS A 49 -15.82 0.82 10.64
CA LYS A 49 -16.05 1.30 9.27
C LYS A 49 -14.84 1.05 8.39
N LEU A 50 -13.64 1.40 8.88
CA LEU A 50 -12.37 1.20 8.21
C LEU A 50 -12.11 -0.28 7.91
N ALA A 51 -12.31 -1.16 8.89
CA ALA A 51 -12.14 -2.60 8.69
C ALA A 51 -13.12 -3.14 7.63
N GLN A 52 -14.36 -2.65 7.59
CA GLN A 52 -15.34 -3.02 6.58
C GLN A 52 -14.94 -2.51 5.18
N ALA A 53 -14.48 -1.26 5.08
CA ALA A 53 -13.99 -0.69 3.84
C ALA A 53 -12.76 -1.45 3.30
N ILE A 54 -11.78 -1.78 4.15
CA ILE A 54 -10.60 -2.56 3.74
C ILE A 54 -11.01 -3.97 3.27
N LYS A 55 -11.93 -4.64 3.98
CA LYS A 55 -12.43 -5.96 3.54
C LYS A 55 -13.11 -5.86 2.16
N ARG A 56 -13.99 -4.87 1.95
CA ARG A 56 -14.63 -4.62 0.64
C ARG A 56 -13.59 -4.35 -0.45
N ALA A 57 -12.60 -3.50 -0.19
CA ALA A 57 -11.53 -3.21 -1.13
C ALA A 57 -10.74 -4.46 -1.53
N ARG A 58 -10.51 -5.39 -0.59
CA ARG A 58 -9.87 -6.66 -0.88
C ARG A 58 -10.74 -7.62 -1.69
N TYR A 59 -12.05 -7.66 -1.44
CA TYR A 59 -12.98 -8.42 -2.30
C TYR A 59 -13.00 -7.88 -3.73
N MET A 60 -12.87 -6.57 -3.89
CA MET A 60 -12.81 -5.89 -5.20
C MET A 60 -11.42 -5.89 -5.84
N ALA A 61 -10.47 -6.66 -5.30
CA ALA A 61 -9.08 -6.74 -5.77
C ALA A 61 -8.30 -5.39 -5.79
N LEU A 62 -8.79 -4.35 -5.11
CA LEU A 62 -8.10 -3.06 -4.99
C LEU A 62 -6.93 -3.12 -3.99
N LEU A 63 -6.99 -4.03 -3.02
CA LEU A 63 -5.96 -4.24 -2.01
C LEU A 63 -5.65 -5.74 -1.85
N PRO A 64 -4.38 -6.10 -1.64
CA PRO A 64 -3.98 -7.49 -1.38
C PRO A 64 -4.34 -7.96 0.04
N TYR A 65 -4.51 -9.28 0.19
CA TYR A 65 -4.77 -9.93 1.49
C TYR A 65 -3.51 -10.18 2.31
N ILE A 66 -2.45 -10.69 1.67
CA ILE A 66 -1.21 -11.12 2.32
C ILE A 66 -0.04 -10.77 1.41
N LEU A 67 1.03 -10.21 1.97
CA LEU A 67 2.34 -10.17 1.32
C LEU A 67 3.12 -11.42 1.74
N ASN A 68 3.42 -12.31 0.79
CA ASN A 68 4.26 -13.49 1.05
C ASN A 68 5.73 -13.12 0.81
N PRO A 69 6.56 -12.91 1.85
CA PRO A 69 7.96 -12.52 1.68
C PRO A 69 8.81 -13.60 0.99
N ARG A 70 8.32 -14.85 0.94
CA ARG A 70 8.98 -15.95 0.23
C ARG A 70 8.81 -15.88 -1.29
N ALA A 71 7.81 -15.16 -1.80
CA ALA A 71 7.62 -15.01 -3.24
C ALA A 71 8.64 -14.03 -3.88
N THR A 72 9.30 -13.20 -3.08
CA THR A 72 10.22 -12.15 -3.55
C THR A 72 11.70 -12.56 -3.53
N THR A 73 12.06 -13.75 -3.05
CA THR A 73 13.46 -14.22 -3.03
C THR A 73 13.93 -14.81 -4.37
N ALA A 74 13.06 -14.91 -5.38
CA ALA A 74 13.43 -15.30 -6.74
C ALA A 74 13.61 -14.05 -7.62
N ALA A 75 14.71 -13.32 -7.41
CA ALA A 75 15.17 -12.18 -8.21
C ALA A 75 14.18 -10.98 -8.37
N PRO A 76 14.65 -9.73 -8.31
CA PRO A 76 13.81 -8.61 -8.73
C PRO A 76 13.59 -8.75 -10.24
N ALA A 77 12.37 -9.07 -10.66
CA ALA A 77 11.97 -8.92 -12.05
C ALA A 77 12.04 -7.42 -12.40
N LYS A 78 13.22 -6.97 -12.82
CA LYS A 78 13.31 -5.82 -13.72
C LYS A 78 12.47 -6.21 -14.92
N ILE A 79 11.35 -5.53 -15.11
CA ILE A 79 10.73 -5.42 -16.41
C ILE A 79 11.76 -4.71 -17.28
N LEU A 80 12.62 -5.46 -17.97
CA LEU A 80 13.48 -4.91 -19.00
C LEU A 80 12.57 -4.70 -20.20
N VAL A 81 12.06 -3.48 -20.29
CA VAL A 81 11.39 -2.96 -21.47
C VAL A 81 12.35 -3.15 -22.65
N ASN A 82 11.88 -3.86 -23.67
CA ASN A 82 12.58 -3.98 -24.95
C ASN A 82 12.65 -2.59 -25.60
N THR A 83 13.74 -1.88 -25.36
CA THR A 83 14.16 -0.78 -26.23
C THR A 83 15.61 -1.04 -26.57
N ALA A 84 15.85 -1.53 -27.78
CA ALA A 84 17.16 -1.46 -28.38
C ALA A 84 17.51 0.01 -28.64
N PRO A 85 18.74 0.45 -28.33
CA PRO A 85 19.40 1.47 -29.11
C PRO A 85 20.55 0.83 -29.87
N VAL A 86 20.37 0.72 -31.18
CA VAL A 86 21.47 0.71 -32.14
C VAL A 86 22.18 2.06 -31.99
N ALA A 87 23.47 2.03 -31.69
CA ALA A 87 24.40 3.11 -32.01
C ALA A 87 25.80 2.51 -32.17
N THR A 88 26.22 2.41 -33.42
CA THR A 88 27.62 2.25 -33.84
C THR A 88 28.43 3.51 -33.53
N GLU A 89 29.75 3.31 -33.41
CA GLU A 89 30.86 4.18 -33.88
C GLU A 89 31.90 4.65 -32.83
N LYS A 90 33.18 4.50 -33.27
CA LYS A 90 34.47 5.10 -32.84
C LYS A 90 35.29 4.27 -31.86
N THR A 91 36.26 3.47 -32.31
CA THR A 91 37.67 3.81 -32.70
C THR A 91 38.45 4.57 -31.63
N ASP A 92 39.60 3.98 -31.30
CA ASP A 92 40.82 4.53 -30.69
C ASP A 92 40.77 4.95 -29.22
N GLU A 93 41.48 4.21 -28.36
CA GLU A 93 42.70 4.68 -27.69
C GLU A 93 43.21 3.68 -26.62
N LEU A 94 44.52 3.43 -26.68
CA LEU A 94 45.45 3.04 -25.60
C LEU A 94 45.72 1.55 -25.31
N ILE A 95 46.89 1.15 -25.85
CA ILE A 95 47.83 0.06 -25.53
C ILE A 95 47.53 -1.31 -26.15
#